data_AF-A0A660L8I4-F1
#
_entry.id   AF-A0A660L8I4-F1
#
_cell.length_a   1.000
_cell.length_b   1.000
_cell.length_c   1.000
_cell.angle_alpha   90.00
_cell.angle_beta   90.00
_cell.angle_gamma   90.00
#
_symmetry.space_group_name_H-M   'P 1'
#
loop_
_entity.id
_entity.type
_entity.pdbx_description
1 polymer ?
#
loop_
_entity_poly.entity_id
_entity_poly.type
_entity_poly.pdbx_seq_one_letter_code
_entity_poly.pdbx_strand_id
1 'polypeptide(L)' 'MEPAVHRITILAEQPSATWDRLETVIAEGGSPPISMTRTPSTITFVCDTGDFMLRARVADALMTVCDHGEWRRSFQPED' A
#
# COMPACT_ATOMS: atom_id res chain seq x y z
N MET A 1 -0.93 14.64 16.09
CA MET A 1 -1.76 13.50 15.69
C MET A 1 -0.81 12.31 15.60
N GLU A 2 -1.17 11.13 16.08
CA GLU A 2 -0.28 9.97 15.92
C GLU A 2 -0.37 9.50 14.45
N PRO A 3 0.75 9.11 13.82
CA PRO A 3 0.73 8.68 12.43
C PRO A 3 -0.04 7.36 12.31
N ALA A 4 -0.96 7.29 11.35
CA ALA A 4 -1.62 6.05 10.99
C ALA A 4 -0.61 5.07 10.39
N VAL A 5 -0.75 3.80 10.75
CA VAL A 5 0.08 2.71 10.25
C VAL A 5 -0.82 1.63 9.69
N HIS A 6 -0.62 1.30 8.41
CA HIS A 6 -1.34 0.22 7.75
C HIS A 6 -0.35 -0.84 7.28
N ARG A 7 -0.57 -2.09 7.69
CA ARG A 7 0.29 -3.23 7.32
C ARG A 7 -0.45 -4.21 6.44
N ILE A 8 0.25 -4.73 5.44
CA ILE A 8 -0.27 -5.66 4.45
C ILE A 8 0.71 -6.81 4.31
N THR A 9 0.22 -8.04 4.45
CA THR A 9 0.95 -9.26 4.15
C THR A 9 0.94 -9.53 2.64
N ILE A 10 2.10 -9.91 2.10
CA ILE A 10 2.31 -10.31 0.72
C ILE A 10 2.10 -11.83 0.64
N LEU A 11 1.03 -12.25 -0.02
CA LEU A 11 0.66 -13.65 -0.20
C LEU A 11 1.32 -14.28 -1.44
N ALA A 12 1.66 -13.46 -2.44
CA ALA A 12 2.30 -13.88 -3.67
C ALA A 12 3.34 -12.86 -4.10
N GLU A 13 4.52 -13.33 -4.51
CA GLU A 13 5.60 -12.47 -5.00
C GLU A 13 5.14 -11.67 -6.22
N GLN A 14 5.35 -10.36 -6.18
CA GLN A 14 5.00 -9.46 -7.27
C GLN A 14 6.26 -9.03 -8.03
N PRO A 15 6.16 -8.81 -9.36
CA PRO A 15 7.29 -8.37 -10.16
C PRO A 15 7.76 -6.97 -9.72
N SER A 16 9.05 -6.69 -9.90
CA SER A 16 9.68 -5.40 -9.58
C SER A 16 8.94 -4.20 -10.17
N ALA A 17 8.40 -4.34 -11.37
CA ALA A 17 7.62 -3.29 -12.05
C ALA A 17 6.31 -2.93 -11.32
N THR A 18 5.66 -3.87 -10.63
CA THR A 18 4.45 -3.56 -9.82
C THR A 18 4.82 -2.69 -8.62
N TRP A 19 5.98 -2.95 -8.02
CA TRP A 19 6.46 -2.20 -6.87
C TRP A 19 6.86 -0.78 -7.23
N ASP A 20 7.60 -0.61 -8.32
CA ASP A 20 7.99 0.71 -8.85
C ASP A 20 6.76 1.59 -9.18
N ARG A 21 5.73 0.97 -9.78
CA ARG A 21 4.44 1.62 -10.00
C ARG A 21 3.72 1.98 -8.71
N LEU A 22 3.74 1.10 -7.71
CA LEU A 22 3.10 1.35 -6.41
C LEU A 22 3.76 2.54 -5.70
N GLU A 23 5.09 2.59 -5.69
CA GLU A 23 5.86 3.70 -5.14
C GLU A 23 5.49 5.02 -5.83
N THR A 24 5.39 5.00 -7.16
CA THR A 24 4.98 6.16 -7.96
C THR A 24 3.57 6.63 -7.60
N VAL A 25 2.58 5.73 -7.62
CA VAL A 25 1.17 6.08 -7.31
C VAL A 25 1.03 6.60 -5.88
N ILE A 26 1.73 6.01 -4.92
CA ILE A 26 1.72 6.45 -3.53
C ILE A 26 2.36 7.84 -3.38
N ALA A 27 3.47 8.11 -4.08
CA ALA A 27 4.13 9.41 -4.08
C ALA A 27 3.27 10.50 -4.75
N GLU A 28 2.58 10.16 -5.85
CA GLU A 28 1.67 11.07 -6.56
C GLU A 28 0.34 11.29 -5.82
N GLY A 29 -0.04 10.37 -4.93
CA GLY A 29 -1.33 10.38 -4.24
C GLY A 29 -1.65 11.68 -3.51
N GLY A 30 -0.65 12.50 -3.14
CA GLY A 30 -0.79 13.83 -2.55
C GLY A 30 -0.47 13.91 -1.05
N SER A 31 -0.81 15.02 -0.40
CA SER A 31 -0.49 15.27 1.03
C SER A 31 -1.55 14.74 2.00
N PRO A 32 -1.16 14.27 3.20
CA PRO A 32 0.22 14.10 3.67
C PRO A 32 0.92 12.92 2.96
N PRO A 33 2.26 12.96 2.85
CA PRO A 33 3.03 11.91 2.20
C PRO A 33 2.88 10.59 2.95
N ILE A 34 2.81 9.50 2.20
CA ILE A 34 2.76 8.15 2.75
C ILE A 34 4.17 7.55 2.62
N SER A 35 4.78 7.21 3.75
CA SER A 35 6.01 6.43 3.78
C SER A 35 5.68 4.96 3.58
N MET A 36 6.30 4.32 2.59
CA MET A 36 6.14 2.89 2.31
C MET A 36 7.45 2.15 2.62
N THR A 37 7.37 1.10 3.43
CA THR A 37 8.49 0.19 3.72
C THR A 37 8.07 -1.22 3.38
N ARG A 38 8.85 -1.92 2.56
CA ARG A 38 8.55 -3.28 2.11
C ARG A 38 9.63 -4.27 2.56
N THR A 39 9.19 -5.42 3.04
CA THR A 39 9.97 -6.64 3.27
C THR A 39 9.48 -7.74 2.30
N PRO A 40 10.14 -8.91 2.23
CA PRO A 40 9.71 -9.99 1.34
C PRO A 40 8.29 -10.50 1.60
N SER A 41 7.78 -10.36 2.82
CA SER A 41 6.48 -10.89 3.25
C SER A 41 5.46 -9.82 3.65
N THR A 42 5.89 -8.56 3.81
CA THR A 42 5.04 -7.52 4.41
C THR A 42 5.33 -6.15 3.81
N ILE A 43 4.31 -5.32 3.68
CA ILE A 43 4.41 -3.91 3.33
C ILE A 43 3.80 -3.11 4.48
N THR A 44 4.51 -2.07 4.91
CA THR A 44 4.04 -1.13 5.92
C THR A 44 3.92 0.25 5.30
N PHE A 45 2.75 0.85 5.46
CA PHE A 45 2.45 2.22 5.06
C PHE A 45 2.27 3.07 6.31
N VAL A 46 2.90 4.25 6.34
CA VAL A 46 2.83 5.19 7.47
C VAL A 46 2.49 6.58 6.94
N CYS A 47 1.51 7.24 7.52
CA CYS A 47 1.09 8.56 7.09
C CYS A 47 0.53 9.37 8.26
N ASP A 48 0.82 10.67 8.31
CA ASP A 48 0.30 11.60 9.33
C ASP A 48 -1.16 12.00 9.02
N THR A 49 -2.04 11.00 8.95
CA THR A 49 -3.47 11.15 8.66
C THR A 49 -4.28 10.14 9.48
N GLY A 50 -5.61 10.15 9.34
CA GLY A 50 -6.47 9.13 9.95
C GLY A 50 -6.34 7.76 9.28
N ASP A 51 -6.44 6.69 10.08
CA ASP A 51 -6.36 5.28 9.63
C ASP A 51 -7.25 5.00 8.42
N PHE A 52 -8.51 5.44 8.47
CA PHE A 52 -9.46 5.25 7.38
C PHE A 52 -8.97 5.85 6.05
N MET A 53 -8.39 7.06 6.11
CA MET A 53 -7.86 7.72 4.92
C MET A 53 -6.63 7.01 4.37
N LEU A 54 -5.72 6.55 5.25
CA LEU A 54 -4.56 5.77 4.84
C LEU A 54 -4.99 4.48 4.15
N ARG A 55 -5.91 3.72 4.74
CA ARG A 55 -6.43 2.46 4.17
C ARG A 55 -7.12 2.68 2.84
N ALA A 56 -7.91 3.75 2.69
CA ALA A 56 -8.57 4.08 1.43
C ALA A 56 -7.55 4.38 0.32
N ARG A 57 -6.53 5.20 0.60
CA ARG A 57 -5.49 5.56 -0.39
C ARG A 57 -4.60 4.36 -0.76
N VAL A 58 -4.24 3.52 0.21
CA VAL A 58 -3.48 2.30 -0.07
C VAL A 58 -4.30 1.32 -0.91
N ALA A 59 -5.59 1.14 -0.60
CA ALA A 59 -6.46 0.27 -1.40
C ALA A 59 -6.61 0.79 -2.84
N ASP A 60 -6.78 2.09 -3.02
CA ASP A 60 -6.85 2.74 -4.34
C ASP A 60 -5.56 2.56 -5.15
N ALA A 61 -4.40 2.76 -4.50
CA ALA A 61 -3.11 2.54 -5.13
C ALA A 61 -2.90 1.07 -5.56
N LEU A 62 -3.25 0.12 -4.69
CA LEU A 62 -3.17 -1.31 -5.00
C LEU A 62 -4.13 -1.71 -6.14
N MET A 63 -5.34 -1.15 -6.17
CA MET A 63 -6.29 -1.35 -7.26
C MET A 63 -5.79 -0.76 -8.59
N THR A 64 -4.98 0.28 -8.54
CA THR A 64 -4.40 0.93 -9.73
C THR A 64 -3.24 0.12 -10.32
N VAL A 65 -2.42 -0.50 -9.49
CA VAL A 65 -1.20 -1.20 -9.94
C VAL A 65 -1.39 -2.69 -10.22
N CYS A 66 -2.37 -3.33 -9.59
CA CYS A 66 -2.70 -4.73 -9.82
C CYS A 66 -3.89 -4.87 -10.76
N ASP A 67 -3.90 -5.94 -11.55
CA ASP A 67 -5.01 -6.28 -12.41
C ASP A 67 -6.30 -6.55 -11.61
N HIS A 68 -7.46 -6.46 -12.27
CA HIS A 68 -8.77 -6.46 -11.61
C HIS A 68 -8.99 -7.73 -10.76
N GLY A 69 -8.82 -7.58 -9.44
CA GLY A 69 -9.03 -8.63 -8.44
C GLY A 69 -7.78 -9.42 -8.02
N GLU A 70 -6.63 -9.22 -8.67
CA GLU A 70 -5.37 -9.88 -8.27
C GLU A 70 -4.81 -9.35 -6.95
N TRP A 71 -5.01 -8.06 -6.65
CA TRP A 71 -4.48 -7.49 -5.41
C TRP A 71 -5.06 -8.18 -4.17
N ARG A 72 -6.35 -8.57 -4.17
CA ARG A 72 -6.97 -9.28 -3.04
C ARG A 72 -6.45 -10.71 -2.85
N ARG A 73 -5.82 -11.28 -3.88
CA ARG A 73 -5.21 -12.63 -3.84
C ARG A 73 -3.73 -12.56 -3.47
N SER A 74 -3.10 -11.43 -3.75
CA SER A 74 -1.68 -11.19 -3.53
C SER A 74 -1.40 -10.44 -2.23
N PHE A 75 -2.39 -9.76 -1.66
CA PHE A 75 -2.25 -8.90 -0.50
C PHE A 75 -3.39 -9.10 0.49
N GLN A 76 -3.05 -9.18 1.77
CA GLN A 76 -4.01 -9.26 2.87
C GLN A 76 -3.67 -8.23 3.94
N PRO A 77 -4.61 -7.39 4.40
CA PRO A 77 -4.37 -6.50 5.53
C PRO A 77 -4.05 -7.33 6.79
N GLU A 78 -3.01 -6.94 7.53
CA GLU A 78 -2.83 -7.41 8.90
C GLU A 78 -3.89 -6.70 9.76
N ASP A 79 -4.70 -7.49 10.48
CA ASP A 79 -5.78 -7.02 11.37
C ASP A 79 -5.24 -6.22 12.56
#